data_AF-A0A9P6W886-F1
#
_entry.id   AF-A0A9P6W886-F1
#
_cell.length_a   1.000
_cell.length_b   1.000
_cell.length_c   1.000
_cell.angle_alpha   90.00
_cell.angle_beta   90.00
_cell.angle_gamma   90.00
#
_symmetry.space_group_name_H-M   'P 1'
#
loop_
_entity.id
_entity.type
_entity.pdbx_description
1 polymer ?
#
loop_
_entity_poly.entity_id
_entity_poly.type
_entity_poly.pdbx_seq_one_letter_code
_entity_poly.pdbx_strand_id
1 'polypeptide(L)'
;MASRPAAAGAGAAPGRSAPQTDVRKRTVLPSTLQNMRGAGGGGQGGAGQGDLSSDEYLDRQEEELNRRVDVHVDQLVHGMQDLVGLAKFDPLNPPHPSASAHRSLAVELKTQQMLASAHSLLSLAHTLKLLHLFGDEAAVVQAQERASRQLEADIERLKARLDELAGLDDNAAA
;
A
#
# COMPACT_ATOMS: atom_id res chain seq x y z
N MET A 1 8.68 -39.94 -61.41
CA MET A 1 7.98 -38.94 -60.59
C MET A 1 8.62 -38.92 -59.22
N ALA A 2 9.17 -37.75 -58.85
CA ALA A 2 9.38 -37.16 -57.50
C ALA A 2 9.80 -38.08 -56.33
N SER A 3 10.73 -37.78 -55.43
CA SER A 3 11.64 -36.67 -55.11
C SER A 3 12.59 -37.26 -54.03
N ARG A 4 13.92 -37.10 -54.09
CA ARG A 4 14.76 -36.07 -53.41
C ARG A 4 14.72 -36.09 -51.85
N PRO A 5 15.77 -35.63 -51.14
CA PRO A 5 16.80 -36.50 -50.54
C PRO A 5 17.11 -36.18 -49.06
N ALA A 6 18.14 -36.84 -48.55
CA ALA A 6 18.95 -36.62 -47.34
C ALA A 6 18.85 -35.25 -46.61
N ALA A 7 18.76 -35.32 -45.28
CA ALA A 7 19.18 -34.25 -44.38
C ALA A 7 19.94 -34.86 -43.18
N ALA A 8 21.26 -34.72 -43.22
CA ALA A 8 22.11 -34.74 -42.04
C ALA A 8 22.03 -33.36 -41.37
N GLY A 9 21.93 -33.33 -40.04
CA GLY A 9 22.05 -32.15 -39.19
C GLY A 9 22.07 -32.65 -37.74
N ALA A 10 23.23 -32.82 -37.10
CA ALA A 10 24.13 -31.80 -36.57
C ALA A 10 23.52 -31.03 -35.38
N GLY A 11 24.22 -31.10 -34.25
CA GLY A 11 24.32 -29.98 -33.31
C GLY A 11 23.43 -30.06 -32.08
N ALA A 12 23.99 -30.60 -31.00
CA ALA A 12 23.54 -30.34 -29.65
C ALA A 12 23.72 -28.85 -29.29
N ALA A 13 22.69 -28.23 -28.73
CA ALA A 13 22.83 -27.13 -27.78
C ALA A 13 21.61 -27.13 -26.83
N PRO A 14 21.84 -27.25 -25.51
CA PRO A 14 20.77 -27.22 -24.52
C PRO A 14 20.21 -25.80 -24.40
N GLY A 15 18.88 -25.67 -24.47
CA GLY A 15 18.19 -24.43 -24.15
C GLY A 15 18.55 -24.01 -22.73
N ARG A 16 19.23 -22.86 -22.59
CA ARG A 16 19.39 -22.16 -21.33
C ARG A 16 17.99 -21.83 -20.80
N SER A 17 17.56 -22.52 -19.75
CA SER A 17 16.47 -22.08 -18.91
C SER A 17 16.85 -20.72 -18.31
N ALA A 18 15.98 -19.73 -18.51
CA ALA A 18 16.06 -18.47 -17.78
C ALA A 18 16.04 -18.75 -16.27
N PRO A 19 16.71 -17.94 -15.42
CA PRO A 19 16.68 -18.13 -13.98
C PRO A 19 15.26 -17.91 -13.46
N GLN A 20 14.57 -19.03 -13.24
CA GLN A 20 13.25 -19.06 -12.62
C GLN A 20 13.46 -18.80 -11.12
N THR A 21 13.22 -17.56 -10.70
CA THR A 21 13.28 -17.18 -9.29
C THR A 21 12.14 -17.86 -8.54
N ASP A 22 12.49 -18.88 -7.76
CA ASP A 22 11.62 -19.53 -6.78
C ASP A 22 11.28 -18.54 -5.65
N VAL A 23 10.26 -17.73 -5.88
CA VAL A 23 9.66 -16.84 -4.88
C VAL A 23 8.24 -17.33 -4.59
N ARG A 24 8.10 -18.59 -4.21
CA ARG A 24 6.83 -19.11 -3.66
C ARG A 24 7.04 -19.85 -2.36
N LYS A 25 7.53 -19.12 -1.36
CA LYS A 25 7.14 -19.36 0.03
C LYS A 25 6.68 -18.04 0.64
N ARG A 26 5.46 -17.64 0.25
CA ARG A 26 4.68 -16.57 0.86
C ARG A 26 4.25 -17.05 2.25
N THR A 27 5.12 -16.95 3.25
CA THR A 27 4.75 -17.11 4.67
C THR A 27 4.03 -15.85 5.12
N VAL A 28 2.81 -15.68 4.63
CA VAL A 28 1.89 -14.67 5.13
C VAL A 28 1.24 -15.27 6.37
N LEU A 29 1.46 -14.64 7.53
CA LEU A 29 0.85 -15.02 8.79
C LEU A 29 -0.69 -15.06 8.64
N PRO A 30 -1.39 -15.98 9.33
CA PRO A 30 -2.85 -16.09 9.26
C PRO A 30 -3.57 -14.77 9.57
N SER A 31 -2.98 -13.89 10.39
CA SER A 31 -3.51 -12.57 10.72
C SER A 31 -3.61 -11.62 9.51
N THR A 32 -2.65 -11.67 8.59
CA THR A 32 -2.66 -10.81 7.39
C THR A 32 -3.68 -11.29 6.36
N LEU A 33 -3.94 -12.60 6.27
CA LEU A 33 -5.04 -13.14 5.45
C LEU A 33 -6.40 -12.77 6.02
N GLN A 34 -6.54 -12.78 7.36
CA GLN A 34 -7.78 -12.39 8.02
C GLN A 34 -8.09 -10.90 7.83
N ASN A 35 -7.08 -10.03 7.84
CA ASN A 35 -7.26 -8.60 7.55
C ASN A 35 -7.58 -8.33 6.08
N MET A 36 -7.02 -9.10 5.13
CA MET A 36 -7.41 -9.00 3.72
C MET A 36 -8.83 -9.52 3.45
N ARG A 37 -9.27 -10.58 4.14
CA ARG A 37 -10.66 -11.05 4.07
C ARG A 37 -11.63 -10.13 4.80
N GLY A 38 -11.22 -9.54 5.93
CA GLY A 38 -12.01 -8.57 6.68
C GLY A 38 -12.15 -7.23 5.96
N ALA A 39 -11.13 -6.81 5.21
CA ALA A 39 -11.20 -5.68 4.30
C ALA A 39 -12.00 -5.99 3.01
N GLY A 40 -12.30 -7.26 2.74
CA GLY A 40 -12.93 -7.72 1.50
C GLY A 40 -14.19 -8.57 1.70
N GLY A 41 -14.94 -8.39 2.79
CA GLY A 41 -16.02 -9.31 3.14
C GLY A 41 -17.15 -8.71 3.97
N GLY A 42 -17.99 -7.89 3.34
CA GLY A 42 -19.24 -7.43 3.97
C GLY A 42 -20.11 -6.49 3.14
N GLY A 43 -20.28 -6.74 1.83
CA GLY A 43 -21.22 -5.96 1.02
C GLY A 43 -21.06 -6.16 -0.49
N GLN A 44 -21.74 -7.17 -1.02
CA GLN A 44 -22.42 -7.14 -2.33
C GLN A 44 -21.90 -6.08 -3.34
N GLY A 45 -20.84 -6.40 -4.06
CA GLY A 45 -20.24 -5.47 -5.04
C GLY A 45 -19.40 -6.14 -6.13
N GLY A 46 -19.67 -7.41 -6.44
CA GLY A 46 -18.91 -8.19 -7.44
C GLY A 46 -19.17 -7.86 -8.92
N ALA A 47 -19.68 -6.67 -9.26
CA ALA A 47 -20.00 -6.33 -10.65
C ALA A 47 -19.94 -4.82 -10.98
N GLY A 48 -19.22 -4.00 -10.22
CA GLY A 48 -19.17 -2.55 -10.46
C GLY A 48 -17.88 -1.83 -10.05
N GLN A 49 -16.82 -2.57 -9.72
CA GLN A 49 -15.57 -2.00 -9.19
C GLN A 49 -14.45 -2.00 -10.24
N GLY A 50 -14.81 -1.71 -11.49
CA GLY A 50 -13.89 -1.65 -12.62
C GLY A 50 -13.61 -0.25 -13.16
N ASP A 51 -14.24 0.80 -12.62
CA ASP A 51 -14.30 2.11 -13.31
C ASP A 51 -14.12 3.33 -12.39
N LEU A 52 -13.62 3.15 -11.17
CA LEU A 52 -13.16 4.30 -10.38
C LEU A 52 -11.80 4.71 -10.92
N SER A 53 -11.65 5.99 -11.26
CA SER A 53 -10.34 6.55 -11.58
C SER A 53 -9.40 6.30 -10.40
N SER A 54 -8.11 6.05 -10.68
CA SER A 54 -7.11 5.79 -9.63
C SER A 54 -7.12 6.87 -8.54
N ASP A 55 -7.47 8.10 -8.90
CA ASP A 55 -7.55 9.24 -7.99
C ASP A 55 -8.78 9.16 -7.07
N GLU A 56 -9.97 8.85 -7.58
CA GLU A 56 -11.18 8.66 -6.76
C GLU A 56 -11.04 7.52 -5.74
N TYR A 57 -10.25 6.49 -6.05
CA TYR A 57 -9.95 5.41 -5.11
C TYR A 57 -9.07 5.90 -3.94
N LEU A 58 -8.06 6.72 -4.24
CA LEU A 58 -7.15 7.29 -3.25
C LEU A 58 -7.89 8.27 -2.34
N ASP A 59 -8.72 9.15 -2.91
CA ASP A 59 -9.55 10.11 -2.17
C ASP A 59 -10.49 9.38 -1.18
N ARG A 60 -11.12 8.30 -1.64
CA ARG A 60 -12.00 7.48 -0.78
C ARG A 60 -11.25 6.82 0.37
N GLN A 61 -10.02 6.37 0.13
CA GLN A 61 -9.19 5.80 1.19
C GLN A 61 -8.75 6.88 2.18
N GLU A 62 -8.39 8.07 1.71
CA GLU A 62 -8.04 9.20 2.57
C GLU A 62 -9.22 9.59 3.47
N GLU A 63 -10.43 9.74 2.91
CA GLU A 63 -11.63 10.05 3.67
C GLU A 63 -11.94 9.01 4.75
N GLU A 64 -11.78 7.72 4.44
CA GLU A 64 -12.00 6.64 5.39
C GLU A 64 -10.96 6.65 6.52
N LEU A 65 -9.69 6.95 6.20
CA LEU A 65 -8.64 7.09 7.20
C LEU A 65 -8.88 8.30 8.10
N ASN A 66 -9.25 9.44 7.52
CA ASN A 66 -9.61 10.64 8.28
C ASN A 66 -10.80 10.38 9.20
N ARG A 67 -11.86 9.73 8.69
CA ARG A 67 -13.04 9.39 9.49
C ARG A 67 -12.68 8.49 10.68
N ARG A 68 -11.77 7.52 10.51
CA ARG A 68 -11.30 6.66 11.61
C ARG A 68 -10.49 7.42 12.64
N VAL A 69 -9.62 8.33 12.19
CA VAL A 69 -8.86 9.20 13.10
C VAL A 69 -9.81 10.06 13.92
N ASP A 70 -10.78 10.73 13.27
CA ASP A 70 -11.75 11.59 13.93
C ASP A 70 -12.53 10.83 15.00
N VAL A 71 -13.05 9.63 14.69
CA VAL A 71 -13.79 8.81 15.66
C VAL A 71 -12.94 8.47 16.89
N HIS A 72 -11.67 8.10 16.71
CA HIS A 72 -10.81 7.73 17.84
C HIS A 72 -10.33 8.94 18.65
N VAL A 73 -10.08 10.07 18.00
CA VAL A 73 -9.75 11.34 18.68
C VAL A 73 -10.96 11.82 19.47
N ASP A 74 -12.16 11.76 18.89
CA ASP A 74 -13.40 12.17 19.53
C ASP A 74 -13.70 11.32 20.78
N GLN A 75 -13.52 10.00 20.68
CA GLN A 75 -13.61 9.09 21.83
C GLN A 75 -12.61 9.43 22.94
N LEU A 76 -11.42 9.90 22.59
CA LEU A 76 -10.38 10.28 23.55
C LEU A 76 -10.73 11.60 24.26
N VAL A 77 -11.21 12.60 23.51
CA VAL A 77 -11.60 13.90 24.05
C VAL A 77 -12.82 13.78 24.96
N HIS A 78 -13.89 13.13 24.49
CA HIS A 78 -15.07 12.83 25.31
C HIS A 78 -14.70 11.92 26.51
N GLY A 79 -13.79 10.97 26.27
CA GLY A 79 -13.10 10.19 27.29
C GLY A 79 -12.60 11.01 28.46
N MET A 80 -11.77 12.00 28.14
CA MET A 80 -11.12 12.86 29.11
C MET A 80 -12.10 13.84 29.77
N GLN A 81 -13.09 14.35 29.02
CA GLN A 81 -14.14 15.20 29.58
C GLN A 81 -14.94 14.48 30.68
N ASP A 82 -15.31 13.23 30.45
CA ASP A 82 -16.05 12.42 31.42
C ASP A 82 -15.21 12.13 32.67
N LEU A 83 -13.92 11.82 32.49
CA LEU A 83 -13.00 11.61 33.62
C LEU A 83 -12.83 12.87 34.47
N VAL A 84 -12.70 14.05 33.84
CA VAL A 84 -12.67 15.33 34.55
C VAL A 84 -14.00 15.60 35.26
N GLY A 85 -15.12 15.20 34.67
CA GLY A 85 -16.44 15.26 35.30
C GLY A 85 -16.53 14.38 36.55
N LEU A 86 -16.04 13.14 36.48
CA LEU A 86 -16.01 12.19 37.59
C LEU A 86 -15.02 12.59 38.69
N ALA A 87 -13.94 13.30 38.35
CA ALA A 87 -12.94 13.78 39.30
C ALA A 87 -13.37 15.01 40.11
N LYS A 88 -14.46 15.69 39.73
CA LYS A 88 -15.01 16.81 40.50
C LYS A 88 -15.69 16.28 41.77
N PHE A 89 -15.02 16.45 42.90
CA PHE A 89 -15.58 16.17 44.22
C PHE A 89 -16.02 17.48 44.89
N ASP A 90 -17.27 17.52 45.37
CA ASP A 90 -17.73 18.56 46.29
C ASP A 90 -17.38 18.13 47.73
N PRO A 91 -16.47 18.85 48.41
CA PRO A 91 -16.06 18.51 49.77
C PRO A 91 -17.18 18.70 50.82
N LEU A 92 -18.24 19.45 50.49
CA LEU A 92 -19.36 19.71 51.40
C LEU A 92 -20.40 18.58 51.43
N ASN A 93 -20.46 17.75 50.38
CA ASN A 93 -21.37 16.61 50.27
C ASN A 93 -20.65 15.38 49.73
N PRO A 94 -19.97 14.60 50.60
CA PRO A 94 -19.31 13.39 50.15
C PRO A 94 -20.35 12.39 49.58
N PRO A 95 -20.07 11.78 48.42
CA PRO A 95 -20.98 10.83 47.82
C PRO A 95 -21.14 9.58 48.71
N HIS A 96 -22.34 8.99 48.70
CA HIS A 96 -22.62 7.75 49.40
C HIS A 96 -21.61 6.64 48.99
N PRO A 97 -21.19 5.72 49.88
CA PRO A 97 -20.15 4.72 49.57
C PRO A 97 -20.41 3.90 48.30
N SER A 98 -21.67 3.57 48.02
CA SER A 98 -22.09 2.88 46.78
C SER A 98 -21.85 3.72 45.52
N ALA A 99 -22.07 5.04 45.59
CA ALA A 99 -21.78 5.95 44.49
C ALA A 99 -20.27 6.10 44.27
N SER A 100 -19.45 6.04 45.33
CA SER A 100 -18.00 6.04 45.21
C SER A 100 -17.47 4.80 44.47
N ALA A 101 -18.02 3.62 44.76
CA ALA A 101 -17.66 2.39 44.05
C ALA A 101 -18.02 2.44 42.56
N HIS A 102 -19.24 2.91 42.22
CA HIS A 102 -19.66 3.07 40.83
C HIS A 102 -18.80 4.09 40.07
N ARG A 103 -18.39 5.19 40.71
CA ARG A 103 -17.47 6.18 40.11
C ARG A 103 -16.10 5.57 39.81
N SER A 104 -15.54 4.79 40.74
CA SER A 104 -14.25 4.12 40.52
C SER A 104 -14.31 3.17 39.32
N LEU A 105 -15.37 2.35 39.23
CA LEU A 105 -15.58 1.46 38.09
C LEU A 105 -15.76 2.23 36.78
N ALA A 106 -16.55 3.31 36.80
CA ALA A 106 -16.77 4.14 35.62
C ALA A 106 -15.46 4.77 35.12
N VAL A 107 -14.59 5.23 36.02
CA VAL A 107 -13.25 5.74 35.68
C VAL A 107 -12.43 4.65 35.01
N GLU A 108 -12.38 3.45 35.58
CA GLU A 108 -11.60 2.32 35.03
C GLU A 108 -12.08 1.87 33.65
N LEU A 109 -13.39 1.73 33.46
CA LEU A 109 -13.95 1.36 32.16
C LEU A 109 -13.70 2.45 31.11
N LYS A 110 -13.79 3.72 31.50
CA LYS A 110 -13.54 4.84 30.59
C LYS A 110 -12.07 4.93 30.19
N THR A 111 -11.14 4.76 31.13
CA THR A 111 -9.70 4.75 30.82
C THR A 111 -9.33 3.56 29.94
N GLN A 112 -9.92 2.38 30.14
CA GLN A 112 -9.71 1.22 29.28
C GLN A 112 -10.20 1.49 27.84
N GLN A 113 -11.37 2.10 27.69
CA GLN A 113 -11.88 2.50 26.37
C GLN A 113 -10.95 3.51 25.69
N MET A 114 -10.46 4.52 26.41
CA MET A 114 -9.51 5.50 25.87
C MET A 114 -8.19 4.84 25.46
N LEU A 115 -7.68 3.88 26.24
CA LEU A 115 -6.48 3.12 25.91
C LEU A 115 -6.66 2.33 24.62
N ALA A 116 -7.83 1.72 24.42
CA ALA A 116 -8.16 1.01 23.19
C ALA A 116 -8.18 1.96 21.97
N SER A 117 -8.79 3.15 22.10
CA SER A 117 -8.79 4.17 21.04
C SER A 117 -7.38 4.67 20.72
N ALA A 118 -6.54 4.89 21.73
CA ALA A 118 -5.14 5.29 21.54
C ALA A 118 -4.31 4.19 20.86
N HIS A 119 -4.53 2.92 21.20
CA HIS A 119 -3.88 1.79 20.53
C HIS A 119 -4.31 1.68 19.06
N SER A 120 -5.59 1.95 18.76
CA SER A 120 -6.09 2.02 17.38
C SER A 120 -5.40 3.12 16.58
N LEU A 121 -5.26 4.33 17.15
CA LEU A 121 -4.52 5.43 16.53
C LEU A 121 -3.04 5.08 16.28
N LEU A 122 -2.39 4.38 17.21
CA LEU A 122 -1.01 3.90 17.02
C LEU A 122 -0.92 2.90 15.85
N SER A 123 -1.89 1.98 15.76
CA SER A 123 -2.00 1.04 14.63
C SER A 123 -2.19 1.77 13.30
N LEU A 124 -3.07 2.78 13.26
CA LEU A 124 -3.27 3.64 12.08
C LEU A 124 -1.99 4.38 11.68
N ALA A 125 -1.25 4.93 12.66
CA ALA A 125 0.03 5.58 12.41
C ALA A 125 1.05 4.60 11.80
N HIS A 126 1.06 3.34 12.24
CA HIS A 126 1.90 2.31 11.63
C HIS A 126 1.47 2.01 10.19
N THR A 127 0.16 1.89 9.91
CA THR A 127 -0.31 1.67 8.54
C THR A 127 0.02 2.83 7.60
N LEU A 128 -0.07 4.07 8.07
CA LEU A 128 0.31 5.26 7.29
C LEU A 128 1.82 5.27 6.99
N LYS A 129 2.66 4.90 7.97
CA LYS A 129 4.11 4.75 7.75
C LYS A 129 4.42 3.71 6.69
N LEU A 130 3.73 2.56 6.72
CA LEU A 130 3.90 1.53 5.70
C LEU A 130 3.43 2.01 4.33
N LEU A 131 2.27 2.68 4.26
CA LEU A 131 1.75 3.23 3.01
C LEU A 131 2.74 4.21 2.38
N HIS A 132 3.36 5.06 3.19
CA HIS A 132 4.40 5.98 2.75
C HIS A 132 5.66 5.24 2.25
N LEU A 133 6.15 4.27 3.04
CA LEU A 133 7.35 3.49 2.68
C LEU A 133 7.18 2.73 1.36
N PHE A 134 6.02 2.09 1.15
CA PHE A 134 5.73 1.34 -0.08
C PHE A 134 5.28 2.23 -1.25
N GLY A 135 4.70 3.40 -0.95
CA GLY A 135 4.30 4.37 -1.97
C GLY A 135 5.49 4.99 -2.70
N ASP A 136 6.59 5.25 -1.97
CA ASP A 136 7.81 5.82 -2.55
C ASP A 136 8.48 4.88 -3.57
N GLU A 137 8.44 3.56 -3.37
CA GLU A 137 9.03 2.62 -4.33
C GLU A 137 8.33 2.68 -5.71
N ALA A 138 7.01 2.85 -5.74
CA ALA A 138 6.27 2.99 -6.99
C ALA A 138 6.62 4.28 -7.73
N ALA A 139 6.81 5.38 -6.99
CA ALA A 139 7.23 6.67 -7.55
C ALA A 139 8.66 6.61 -8.11
N VAL A 140 9.58 5.94 -7.39
CA VAL A 140 10.97 5.73 -7.82
C VAL A 140 11.02 4.87 -9.09
N VAL A 141 10.27 3.77 -9.14
CA VAL A 141 10.19 2.91 -10.33
C VAL A 141 9.62 3.66 -11.53
N GLN A 142 8.56 4.46 -11.36
CA GLN A 142 8.02 5.28 -12.44
C GLN A 142 9.00 6.34 -12.92
N ALA A 143 9.74 6.99 -12.02
CA ALA A 143 10.78 7.96 -12.38
C ALA A 143 11.91 7.28 -13.16
N GLN A 144 12.34 6.09 -12.72
CA GLN A 144 13.34 5.29 -13.40
C GLN A 144 12.87 4.83 -14.79
N GLU A 145 11.61 4.44 -14.94
CA GLU A 145 11.05 4.02 -16.22
C GLU A 145 10.91 5.19 -17.20
N ARG A 146 10.54 6.39 -16.72
CA ARG A 146 10.56 7.61 -17.54
C ARG A 146 11.97 7.95 -18.02
N ALA A 147 12.96 7.86 -17.14
CA ALA A 147 14.36 8.09 -17.49
C ALA A 147 14.89 7.05 -18.50
N SER A 148 14.53 5.78 -18.33
CA SER A 148 14.89 4.70 -19.27
C SER A 148 14.33 4.96 -20.67
N ARG A 149 13.05 5.36 -20.76
CA ARG A 149 12.41 5.69 -22.05
C ARG A 149 13.03 6.89 -22.74
N GLN A 150 13.44 7.91 -21.96
CA GLN A 150 14.17 9.06 -22.53
C GLN A 150 15.53 8.66 -23.07
N LEU A 151 16.29 7.85 -22.33
CA LEU A 151 17.59 7.35 -22.77
C LEU A 151 17.46 6.47 -24.02
N GLU A 152 16.44 5.63 -24.11
CA GLU A 152 16.15 4.84 -25.31
C GLU A 152 15.86 5.73 -26.52
N ALA A 153 15.02 6.76 -26.37
CA ALA A 153 14.74 7.72 -27.44
C ALA A 153 15.98 8.52 -27.88
N ASP A 154 16.84 8.91 -26.93
CA ASP A 154 18.09 9.60 -27.24
C ASP A 154 19.09 8.68 -27.94
N ILE A 155 19.16 7.40 -27.56
CA ILE A 155 19.97 6.39 -28.24
C ILE A 155 19.49 6.20 -29.68
N GLU A 156 18.18 6.09 -29.91
CA GLU A 156 17.63 5.96 -31.27
C GLU A 156 17.94 7.20 -32.12
N ARG A 157 17.78 8.40 -31.56
CA ARG A 157 18.13 9.65 -32.24
C ARG A 157 19.62 9.74 -32.58
N LEU A 158 20.49 9.34 -31.65
CA LEU A 158 21.94 9.34 -31.88
C LEU A 158 22.36 8.29 -32.91
N LYS A 159 21.74 7.10 -32.90
CA LYS A 159 21.96 6.08 -33.94
C LYS A 159 21.54 6.58 -35.32
N ALA A 160 20.35 7.16 -35.44
CA ALA A 160 19.88 7.73 -36.70
C ALA A 160 20.83 8.82 -37.23
N ARG A 161 21.37 9.66 -36.33
CA ARG A 161 22.34 10.70 -36.68
C ARG A 161 23.71 10.12 -37.07
N LEU A 162 24.13 9.05 -36.42
CA LEU A 162 25.34 8.31 -36.79
C LEU A 162 25.20 7.69 -38.19
N ASP A 163 24.06 7.06 -38.48
CA ASP A 163 23.77 6.46 -39.77
C ASP A 163 23.72 7.52 -40.90
N GLU A 164 23.18 8.70 -40.62
CA GLU A 164 23.16 9.84 -41.56
C GLU A 164 24.58 10.36 -41.85
N LEU A 165 25.45 10.45 -40.83
CA LEU A 165 26.85 10.83 -40.99
C LEU A 165 27.68 9.74 -41.69
N ALA A 166 27.48 8.47 -41.35
CA ALA A 166 28.16 7.35 -41.99
C ALA A 166 27.72 7.16 -43.46
N GLY A 167 26.45 7.45 -43.78
CA GLY A 167 25.94 7.44 -45.16
C GLY A 167 26.43 8.61 -46.02
N LEU A 168 26.97 9.68 -45.41
CA LEU A 168 27.61 10.79 -46.12
C LEU A 168 29.07 10.50 -46.47
N ASP A 169 29.74 9.60 -45.75
CA ASP A 169 31.12 9.20 -46.04
C ASP A 169 31.24 8.30 -47.28
N ASP A 170 30.20 7.50 -47.60
CA ASP A 170 30.17 6.67 -48.81
C ASP A 170 30.00 7.49 -50.11
N ASN A 171 29.44 8.71 -50.05
CA ASN A 171 29.27 9.60 -51.21
C ASN A 171 30.47 10.54 -51.45
N ALA A 172 31.43 10.61 -50.52
CA ALA A 172 32.65 11.42 -50.67
C ALA A 172 33.83 10.63 -51.29
N ALA A 173 33.66 9.32 -51.50
CA ALA A 173 34.70 8.41 -52.02
C ALA A 173 34.49 7.94 -53.48
N ALA A 174 33.52 8.50 -54.22
CA ALA A 174 33.27 8.23 -55.64
C ALA A 174 33.48 9.51 -56.49
#